data_AF-A0A8T5NYQ4-F1
#
_entry.id   AF-A0A8T5NYQ4-F1
#
_cell.length_a   1.000
_cell.length_b   1.000
_cell.length_c   1.000
_cell.angle_alpha   90.00
_cell.angle_beta   90.00
_cell.angle_gamma   90.00
#
_symmetry.space_group_name_H-M   'P 1'
#
loop_
_entity.id
_entity.type
_entity.pdbx_description
1 polymer ?
#
loop_
_entity_poly.entity_id
_entity_poly.type
_entity_poly.pdbx_seq_one_letter_code
_entity_poly.pdbx_strand_id
1 'polypeptide(L)'
;NYPYIDLIRTGLLIDLYHTRDEPGDRERVLKIKEQISKRPNSGYLQKIVKLPGTPYFSMIMEHIHDLKKMNYSENQIKEAFSETIDLWQTSSKFIDNWDGESDIVSFCTQQITASKPFFFVLGMRQAAKKVEDVIEKLTVSGVFEKGGYDSKITKSTEGNNPRVEFRFTRKEF
;
A
#
# COMPACT_ATOMS: atom_id res chain seq x y z
N ASN A 1 -6.48 5.81 22.53
CA ASN A 1 -5.27 5.00 22.26
C ASN A 1 -5.41 4.41 20.87
N TYR A 2 -4.64 4.86 19.88
CA TYR A 2 -4.71 4.30 18.53
C TYR A 2 -3.86 3.02 18.48
N PRO A 3 -4.42 1.88 18.03
CA PRO A 3 -3.63 0.67 17.87
C PRO A 3 -2.48 0.96 16.91
N TYR A 4 -1.30 0.43 17.22
CA TYR A 4 -0.10 0.47 16.36
C TYR A 4 0.61 1.82 16.21
N ILE A 5 0.16 2.91 16.84
CA ILE A 5 0.77 4.24 16.67
C ILE A 5 2.28 4.27 16.95
N ASP A 6 2.73 3.56 17.98
CA ASP A 6 4.15 3.49 18.33
C ASP A 6 4.96 2.68 17.30
N LEU A 7 4.35 1.66 16.70
CA LEU A 7 4.97 0.88 15.63
C LEU A 7 5.06 1.70 14.34
N ILE A 8 4.04 2.50 14.02
CA ILE A 8 4.06 3.43 12.88
C ILE A 8 5.13 4.51 13.09
N ARG A 9 5.21 5.11 14.29
CA ARG A 9 6.29 6.06 14.64
C ARG A 9 7.66 5.42 14.55
N THR A 10 7.81 4.17 14.99
CA THR A 10 9.04 3.40 14.86
C THR A 10 9.41 3.18 13.40
N GLY A 11 8.45 2.89 12.53
CA GLY A 11 8.66 2.76 11.09
C GLY A 11 9.13 4.06 10.45
N LEU A 12 8.49 5.19 10.79
CA LEU A 12 8.91 6.53 10.33
C LEU A 12 10.32 6.89 10.79
N LEU A 13 10.69 6.51 12.03
CA LEU A 13 12.03 6.71 12.55
C LEU A 13 13.08 5.90 11.77
N ILE A 14 12.77 4.64 11.43
CA ILE A 14 13.65 3.81 10.60
C ILE A 14 13.81 4.41 9.20
N ASP A 15 12.72 4.87 8.60
CA ASP A 15 12.75 5.51 7.28
C ASP A 15 13.61 6.79 7.27
N LEU A 16 13.50 7.60 8.31
CA LEU A 16 14.35 8.77 8.53
C LEU A 16 15.83 8.40 8.61
N TYR A 17 16.19 7.34 9.35
CA TYR A 17 17.57 6.86 9.44
C TYR A 17 18.12 6.37 8.11
N HIS A 18 17.32 5.66 7.30
CA HIS A 18 17.74 5.27 5.96
C HIS A 18 17.96 6.49 5.04
N THR A 19 17.14 7.54 5.21
CA THR A 19 17.22 8.75 4.40
C THR A 19 18.44 9.61 4.74
N ARG A 20 18.82 9.70 6.02
CA ARG A 20 19.98 10.49 6.47
C ARG A 20 21.32 9.81 6.20
N ASP A 21 21.37 8.47 6.25
CA ASP A 21 22.56 7.63 6.08
C ASP A 21 23.78 8.11 6.90
N GLU A 22 23.55 8.55 8.15
CA GLU A 22 24.62 9.03 9.03
C GLU A 22 25.43 7.87 9.65
N PRO A 23 26.70 8.10 10.03
CA PRO A 23 27.47 7.15 10.82
C PRO A 23 26.73 6.76 12.11
N GLY A 24 26.34 5.48 12.21
CA GLY A 24 25.60 4.93 13.37
C GLY A 24 24.11 4.67 13.14
N ASP A 25 23.51 5.23 12.08
CA ASP A 25 22.09 5.02 11.78
C ASP A 25 21.79 3.57 11.39
N ARG A 26 22.70 2.92 10.66
CA ARG A 26 22.60 1.48 10.36
C ARG A 26 22.57 0.63 11.63
N GLU A 27 23.40 0.97 12.62
CA GLU A 27 23.44 0.27 13.91
C GLU A 27 22.14 0.49 14.71
N ARG A 28 21.61 1.72 14.72
CA ARG A 28 20.31 2.03 15.34
C ARG A 28 19.17 1.23 14.72
N VAL A 29 19.10 1.17 13.39
CA VAL A 29 18.10 0.37 12.67
C VAL A 29 18.22 -1.11 13.03
N LEU A 30 19.44 -1.65 13.09
CA LEU A 30 19.67 -3.04 13.49
C LEU A 30 19.19 -3.31 14.93
N LYS A 31 19.53 -2.43 15.88
CA LYS A 31 19.06 -2.54 17.28
C LYS A 31 17.54 -2.54 17.37
N ILE A 32 16.86 -1.63 16.66
CA ILE A 32 15.39 -1.59 16.64
C ILE A 32 14.81 -2.90 16.07
N LYS A 33 15.33 -3.38 14.93
CA LYS A 33 14.88 -4.63 14.31
C LYS A 33 15.10 -5.83 15.24
N GLU A 34 16.23 -5.87 15.94
CA GLU A 34 16.54 -6.91 16.92
C GLU A 34 15.53 -6.89 18.09
N GLN A 35 15.23 -5.72 18.65
CA GLN A 35 14.25 -5.58 19.73
C GLN A 35 12.84 -6.03 19.30
N ILE A 36 12.45 -5.77 18.05
CA ILE A 36 11.17 -6.25 17.53
C ILE A 36 11.18 -7.77 17.36
N SER A 37 12.30 -8.34 16.87
CA SER A 37 12.42 -9.79 16.62
C SER A 37 12.24 -10.63 17.88
N LYS A 38 12.61 -10.09 19.04
CA LYS A 38 12.50 -10.74 20.36
C LYS A 38 11.08 -10.73 20.95
N ARG A 39 10.13 -10.00 20.34
CA ARG A 39 8.75 -9.90 20.85
C ARG A 39 7.86 -11.03 20.33
N PRO A 40 6.82 -11.43 21.09
CA PRO A 40 5.74 -12.27 20.55
C PRO A 40 5.14 -11.63 19.29
N ASN A 41 4.77 -12.45 18.31
CA ASN A 41 4.23 -12.02 17.02
C ASN A 41 5.16 -11.05 16.25
N SER A 42 6.48 -11.20 16.40
CA SER A 42 7.47 -10.32 15.76
C SER A 42 7.30 -10.17 14.26
N GLY A 43 6.86 -11.21 13.54
CA GLY A 43 6.54 -11.12 12.10
C GLY A 43 5.45 -10.09 11.80
N TYR A 44 4.39 -10.08 12.60
CA TYR A 44 3.31 -9.09 12.48
C TYR A 44 3.79 -7.68 12.85
N LEU A 45 4.56 -7.55 13.92
CA LEU A 45 5.11 -6.26 14.34
C LEU A 45 6.06 -5.68 13.28
N GLN A 46 6.92 -6.51 12.69
CA GLN A 46 7.82 -6.11 11.61
C GLN A 46 7.05 -5.65 10.37
N LYS A 47 5.93 -6.30 10.05
CA LYS A 47 5.06 -5.88 8.94
C LYS A 47 4.54 -4.46 9.14
N ILE A 48 4.08 -4.13 10.34
CA ILE A 48 3.60 -2.77 10.67
C ILE A 48 4.74 -1.75 10.61
N VAL A 49 5.88 -2.07 11.22
CA VAL A 49 7.04 -1.17 11.26
C VAL A 49 7.64 -0.93 9.88
N LYS A 50 7.54 -1.89 8.95
CA LYS A 50 7.97 -1.71 7.56
C LYS A 50 7.06 -0.78 6.77
N LEU A 51 5.76 -0.76 7.06
CA LEU A 51 4.77 -0.08 6.23
C LEU A 51 5.11 1.40 5.96
N PRO A 52 5.47 2.24 6.96
CA PRO A 52 5.74 3.66 6.74
C PRO A 52 6.85 3.96 5.72
N GLY A 53 7.86 3.10 5.62
CA GLY A 53 8.94 3.23 4.64
C GLY A 53 8.61 2.66 3.26
N THR A 54 7.35 2.26 3.03
CA THR A 54 6.89 1.77 1.73
C THR A 54 6.11 2.84 0.98
N PRO A 55 6.12 2.80 -0.37
CA PRO A 55 5.29 3.68 -1.17
C PRO A 55 3.77 3.57 -0.88
N TYR A 56 3.31 2.46 -0.29
CA TYR A 56 1.90 2.23 0.01
C TYR A 56 1.38 2.98 1.24
N PHE A 57 2.28 3.49 2.09
CA PHE A 57 1.85 4.17 3.31
C PHE A 57 1.00 5.40 3.00
N SER A 58 1.42 6.22 2.04
CA SER A 58 0.64 7.38 1.59
C SER A 58 -0.73 6.96 1.06
N MET A 59 -0.79 5.93 0.21
CA MET A 59 -2.04 5.42 -0.36
C MET A 59 -3.03 4.94 0.71
N ILE A 60 -2.52 4.25 1.73
CA ILE A 60 -3.32 3.77 2.86
C ILE A 60 -3.83 4.95 3.68
N MET A 61 -2.99 5.93 4.00
CA MET A 61 -3.41 7.12 4.75
C MET A 61 -4.44 7.95 3.98
N GLU A 62 -4.31 8.05 2.66
CA GLU A 62 -5.32 8.68 1.80
C GLU A 62 -6.64 7.91 1.81
N HIS A 63 -6.61 6.57 1.79
CA HIS A 63 -7.82 5.75 1.93
C HIS A 63 -8.52 6.00 3.26
N ILE A 64 -7.78 5.97 4.37
CA ILE A 64 -8.32 6.26 5.71
C ILE A 64 -8.90 7.67 5.80
N HIS A 65 -8.24 8.65 5.17
CA HIS A 65 -8.73 10.02 5.11
C HIS A 65 -10.01 10.16 4.27
N ASP A 66 -10.13 9.42 3.17
CA ASP A 66 -11.34 9.38 2.34
C ASP A 66 -12.52 8.78 3.13
N LEU A 67 -12.31 7.70 3.90
CA LEU A 67 -13.34 7.13 4.78
C LEU A 67 -13.85 8.15 5.80
N LYS A 68 -12.93 8.95 6.39
CA LYS A 68 -13.30 10.03 7.30
C LYS A 68 -14.16 11.10 6.62
N LYS A 69 -13.86 11.46 5.36
CA LYS A 69 -14.67 12.40 4.58
C LYS A 69 -16.06 11.86 4.23
N MET A 70 -16.19 10.54 4.12
CA MET A 70 -17.46 9.84 3.89
C MET A 70 -18.30 9.68 5.18
N ASN A 71 -17.92 10.34 6.27
CA ASN A 71 -18.60 10.30 7.58
C ASN A 71 -18.63 8.90 8.24
N TYR A 72 -17.63 8.06 7.95
CA TYR A 72 -17.46 6.81 8.70
C TYR A 72 -17.18 7.12 10.18
N SER A 73 -17.72 6.30 11.07
CA SER A 73 -17.46 6.42 12.50
C SER A 73 -15.99 6.11 12.84
N GLU A 74 -15.52 6.62 13.98
CA GLU A 74 -14.14 6.34 14.43
C GLU A 74 -13.87 4.83 14.58
N ASN A 75 -14.87 4.05 14.99
CA ASN A 75 -14.75 2.59 15.11
C ASN A 75 -14.60 1.92 13.74
N GLN A 76 -15.43 2.28 12.76
CA GLN A 76 -15.30 1.77 11.39
C GLN A 76 -13.95 2.13 10.77
N ILE A 77 -13.45 3.36 11.03
CA ILE A 77 -12.13 3.78 10.54
C ILE A 77 -11.01 2.95 11.20
N LYS A 78 -11.11 2.65 12.50
CA LYS A 78 -10.13 1.79 13.20
C LYS A 78 -10.14 0.36 12.68
N GLU A 79 -11.32 -0.19 12.40
CA GLU A 79 -11.49 -1.51 11.82
C GLU A 79 -10.89 -1.56 10.41
N ALA A 80 -11.26 -0.61 9.55
CA ALA A 80 -10.70 -0.49 8.20
C ALA A 80 -9.18 -0.33 8.21
N PHE A 81 -8.62 0.46 9.14
CA PHE A 81 -7.18 0.60 9.28
C PHE A 81 -6.52 -0.73 9.71
N SER A 82 -7.11 -1.44 10.68
CA SER A 82 -6.58 -2.73 11.14
C SER A 82 -6.62 -3.79 10.04
N GLU A 83 -7.73 -3.89 9.32
CA GLU A 83 -7.85 -4.75 8.14
C GLU A 83 -6.82 -4.36 7.07
N THR A 84 -6.59 -3.06 6.88
CA THR A 84 -5.59 -2.58 5.93
C THR A 84 -4.18 -3.01 6.32
N ILE A 85 -3.82 -2.89 7.60
CA ILE A 85 -2.57 -3.41 8.15
C ILE A 85 -2.45 -4.93 7.93
N ASP A 86 -3.55 -5.67 8.02
CA ASP A 86 -3.57 -7.12 7.86
C ASP A 86 -3.45 -7.55 6.39
N LEU A 87 -3.90 -6.74 5.45
CA LEU A 87 -3.95 -7.13 4.04
C LEU A 87 -2.91 -6.46 3.15
N TRP A 88 -2.32 -5.32 3.54
CA TRP A 88 -1.56 -4.47 2.60
C TRP A 88 -0.50 -5.21 1.77
N GLN A 89 0.27 -6.13 2.36
CA GLN A 89 1.31 -6.85 1.61
C GLN A 89 0.72 -7.75 0.51
N THR A 90 -0.43 -8.38 0.77
CA THR A 90 -1.09 -9.28 -0.18
C THR A 90 -2.01 -8.55 -1.14
N SER A 91 -2.46 -7.35 -0.75
CA SER A 91 -3.35 -6.48 -1.51
C SER A 91 -2.60 -5.40 -2.28
N SER A 92 -1.26 -5.43 -2.33
CA SER A 92 -0.48 -4.42 -3.05
C SER A 92 0.53 -5.06 -4.00
N LYS A 93 0.64 -4.51 -5.21
CA LYS A 93 1.70 -4.87 -6.15
C LYS A 93 2.44 -3.63 -6.65
N PHE A 94 3.75 -3.68 -6.52
CA PHE A 94 4.67 -2.68 -7.08
C PHE A 94 5.15 -3.27 -8.39
N ILE A 95 4.89 -2.56 -9.48
CA ILE A 95 5.27 -2.97 -10.82
C ILE A 95 6.64 -2.41 -11.12
N ASP A 96 7.60 -3.32 -11.28
CA ASP A 96 8.96 -2.97 -11.67
C ASP A 96 9.18 -3.13 -13.18
N ASN A 97 10.44 -3.04 -13.61
CA ASN A 97 10.79 -3.15 -15.02
C ASN A 97 10.69 -4.58 -15.57
N TRP A 98 10.76 -5.60 -14.69
CA TRP A 98 10.72 -7.02 -15.02
C TRP A 98 9.31 -7.57 -15.11
N ASP A 99 8.36 -6.99 -14.36
CA ASP A 99 6.94 -7.33 -14.46
C ASP A 99 6.40 -7.07 -15.89
N GLY A 100 5.73 -8.06 -16.48
CA GLY A 100 5.02 -7.95 -17.74
C GLY A 100 3.56 -7.50 -17.57
N GLU A 101 2.88 -7.27 -18.70
CA GLU A 101 1.43 -7.03 -18.73
C GLU A 101 0.65 -8.17 -18.06
N SER A 102 1.07 -9.42 -18.30
CA SER A 102 0.48 -10.61 -17.69
C SER A 102 0.54 -10.59 -16.15
N ASP A 103 1.58 -10.03 -15.56
CA ASP A 103 1.74 -9.98 -14.10
C ASP A 103 0.76 -8.99 -13.46
N ILE A 104 0.50 -7.87 -14.13
CA ILE A 104 -0.49 -6.87 -13.72
C ILE A 104 -1.89 -7.46 -13.82
N VAL A 105 -2.23 -8.06 -14.97
CA VAL A 105 -3.53 -8.69 -15.21
C VAL A 105 -3.79 -9.83 -14.24
N SER A 106 -2.80 -10.70 -14.02
CA SER A 106 -2.88 -11.83 -13.09
C SER A 106 -3.14 -11.33 -11.67
N PHE A 107 -2.38 -10.31 -11.22
CA PHE A 107 -2.60 -9.72 -9.91
C PHE A 107 -4.02 -9.15 -9.77
N CYS A 108 -4.45 -8.27 -10.67
CA CYS A 108 -5.80 -7.70 -10.63
C CYS A 108 -6.89 -8.77 -10.60
N THR A 109 -6.76 -9.80 -11.44
CA THR A 109 -7.71 -10.91 -11.51
C THR A 109 -7.76 -11.67 -10.19
N GLN A 110 -6.60 -12.01 -9.61
CA GLN A 110 -6.52 -12.68 -8.30
C GLN A 110 -7.18 -11.88 -7.19
N GLN A 111 -6.96 -10.56 -7.13
CA GLN A 111 -7.57 -9.70 -6.10
C GLN A 111 -9.10 -9.65 -6.26
N ILE A 112 -9.59 -9.54 -7.49
CA ILE A 112 -11.03 -9.54 -7.81
C ILE A 112 -11.66 -10.89 -7.44
N THR A 113 -11.08 -12.00 -7.88
CA THR A 113 -11.57 -13.35 -7.56
C THR A 113 -11.56 -13.62 -6.07
N ALA A 114 -10.53 -13.17 -5.35
CA ALA A 114 -10.45 -13.27 -3.90
C ALA A 114 -11.36 -12.28 -3.16
N SER A 115 -12.14 -11.46 -3.90
CA SER A 115 -13.14 -10.56 -3.32
C SER A 115 -12.55 -9.61 -2.26
N LYS A 116 -11.32 -9.17 -2.47
CA LYS A 116 -10.59 -8.33 -1.51
C LYS A 116 -11.33 -7.00 -1.32
N PRO A 117 -11.40 -6.46 -0.08
CA PRO A 117 -12.08 -5.20 0.17
C PRO A 117 -11.42 -4.05 -0.60
N PHE A 118 -10.10 -4.12 -0.76
CA PHE A 118 -9.31 -3.20 -1.57
C PHE A 118 -8.05 -3.88 -2.11
N PHE A 119 -7.47 -3.27 -3.14
CA PHE A 119 -6.10 -3.56 -3.57
C PHE A 119 -5.46 -2.36 -4.28
N PHE A 120 -4.13 -2.38 -4.34
CA PHE A 120 -3.30 -1.29 -4.83
C PHE A 120 -2.35 -1.78 -5.93
N VAL A 121 -2.24 -1.01 -7.01
CA VAL A 121 -1.23 -1.20 -8.05
C VAL A 121 -0.44 0.08 -8.18
N LEU A 122 0.87 -0.01 -8.04
CA LEU A 122 1.79 1.12 -8.10
C LEU A 122 2.81 0.91 -9.22
N GLY A 123 2.95 1.90 -10.10
CA GLY A 123 4.01 1.95 -11.11
C GLY A 123 4.85 3.22 -10.95
N MET A 124 6.16 3.10 -11.16
CA MET A 124 7.09 4.24 -11.16
C MET A 124 7.97 4.24 -12.42
N ARG A 125 8.44 5.42 -12.83
CA ARG A 125 9.30 5.60 -14.00
C ARG A 125 8.69 4.95 -15.24
N GLN A 126 9.41 4.06 -15.92
CA GLN A 126 8.95 3.38 -17.13
C GLN A 126 7.76 2.44 -16.84
N ALA A 127 7.67 1.88 -15.63
CA ALA A 127 6.56 1.04 -15.24
C ALA A 127 5.26 1.83 -15.04
N ALA A 128 5.31 3.14 -14.80
CA ALA A 128 4.10 3.95 -14.61
C ALA A 128 3.20 3.92 -15.85
N LYS A 129 3.75 4.16 -17.04
CA LYS A 129 3.00 4.10 -18.29
C LYS A 129 2.45 2.69 -18.56
N LYS A 130 3.27 1.65 -18.31
CA LYS A 130 2.85 0.24 -18.45
C LYS A 130 1.63 -0.07 -17.57
N VAL A 131 1.65 0.37 -16.30
CA VAL A 131 0.52 0.18 -15.39
C VAL A 131 -0.72 0.91 -15.91
N GLU A 132 -0.57 2.16 -16.31
CA GLU A 132 -1.67 2.95 -16.85
C GLU A 132 -2.32 2.27 -18.08
N ASP A 133 -1.52 1.92 -19.08
CA ASP A 133 -2.00 1.29 -20.31
C ASP A 133 -2.75 -0.03 -20.04
N VAL A 134 -2.24 -0.86 -19.13
CA VAL A 134 -2.86 -2.17 -18.80
C VAL A 134 -4.14 -1.99 -17.98
N ILE A 135 -4.13 -1.11 -16.98
CA ILE A 135 -5.32 -0.86 -16.17
C ILE A 135 -6.43 -0.20 -17.00
N GLU A 136 -6.09 0.69 -17.93
CA GLU A 136 -7.06 1.29 -18.86
C GLU A 136 -7.73 0.21 -19.73
N LYS A 137 -6.96 -0.71 -20.34
CA LYS A 137 -7.50 -1.85 -21.09
C LYS A 137 -8.49 -2.68 -20.27
N LEU A 138 -8.13 -3.00 -19.01
CA LEU A 138 -8.98 -3.77 -18.10
C LEU A 138 -10.27 -3.00 -17.74
N THR A 139 -10.15 -1.67 -17.60
CA THR A 139 -11.28 -0.78 -17.30
C THR A 139 -12.26 -0.72 -18.47
N VAL A 140 -11.76 -0.48 -19.68
CA VAL A 140 -12.57 -0.47 -20.93
C VAL A 140 -13.26 -1.82 -21.16
N SER A 141 -12.60 -2.92 -20.79
CA SER A 141 -13.17 -4.27 -20.88
C SER A 141 -14.24 -4.58 -19.80
N GLY A 142 -14.46 -3.65 -18.86
CA GLY A 142 -15.41 -3.76 -17.76
C GLY A 142 -14.98 -4.74 -16.67
N VAL A 143 -13.69 -5.10 -16.56
CA VAL A 143 -13.21 -6.11 -15.60
C VAL A 143 -13.49 -5.68 -14.16
N PHE A 144 -13.19 -4.43 -13.81
CA PHE A 144 -13.38 -3.91 -12.46
C PHE A 144 -14.86 -3.70 -12.13
N GLU A 145 -15.65 -3.19 -13.08
CA GLU A 145 -17.09 -2.99 -12.90
C GLU A 145 -17.82 -4.32 -12.67
N LYS A 146 -17.55 -5.33 -13.51
CA LYS A 146 -18.08 -6.70 -13.34
C LYS A 146 -17.63 -7.34 -12.04
N GLY A 147 -16.42 -7.01 -11.58
CA GLY A 147 -15.88 -7.44 -10.30
C GLY A 147 -16.47 -6.68 -9.10
N GLY A 148 -17.27 -5.63 -9.32
CA GLY A 148 -17.84 -4.81 -8.24
C GLY A 148 -16.84 -3.85 -7.58
N TYR A 149 -15.89 -3.29 -8.34
CA TYR A 149 -14.90 -2.34 -7.82
C TYR A 149 -15.05 -0.95 -8.43
N ASP A 150 -14.85 0.06 -7.60
CA ASP A 150 -14.50 1.41 -8.03
C ASP A 150 -12.98 1.59 -8.04
N SER A 151 -12.49 2.45 -8.93
CA SER A 151 -11.07 2.78 -9.00
C SER A 151 -10.83 4.26 -8.75
N LYS A 152 -9.74 4.57 -8.07
CA LYS A 152 -9.19 5.92 -7.91
C LYS A 152 -7.76 5.90 -8.40
N ILE A 153 -7.42 6.89 -9.22
CA ILE A 153 -6.08 7.06 -9.77
C ILE A 153 -5.43 8.32 -9.17
N THR A 154 -4.21 8.15 -8.68
CA THR A 154 -3.34 9.27 -8.27
C THR A 154 -2.11 9.27 -9.19
N LYS A 155 -1.85 10.40 -9.83
CA LYS A 155 -0.67 10.59 -10.69
C LYS A 155 0.22 11.67 -10.10
N SER A 156 1.51 11.40 -10.02
CA SER A 156 2.51 12.44 -9.79
C SER A 156 3.50 12.46 -10.94
N THR A 157 3.70 13.65 -11.49
CA THR A 157 4.70 13.97 -12.51
C THR A 157 5.86 14.78 -11.93
N GLU A 158 5.96 14.87 -10.59
CA GLU A 158 7.01 15.66 -9.94
C GLU A 158 8.41 15.08 -10.25
N GLY A 159 9.21 15.87 -10.98
CA GLY A 159 10.56 15.52 -11.40
C GLY A 159 10.63 14.48 -12.53
N ASN A 160 11.80 13.83 -12.69
CA ASN A 160 12.02 12.79 -13.72
C ASN A 160 11.52 11.39 -13.30
N ASN A 161 10.63 11.29 -12.32
CA ASN A 161 10.15 10.01 -11.77
C ASN A 161 8.62 9.96 -11.79
N PRO A 162 7.99 9.78 -12.96
CA PRO A 162 6.53 9.65 -13.03
C PRO A 162 6.06 8.49 -12.16
N ARG A 163 4.97 8.71 -11.43
CA ARG A 163 4.36 7.75 -10.51
C ARG A 163 2.87 7.67 -10.79
N VAL A 164 2.36 6.45 -10.92
CA VAL A 164 0.92 6.18 -11.02
C VAL A 164 0.52 5.19 -9.95
N GLU A 165 -0.59 5.51 -9.30
CA GLU A 165 -1.19 4.72 -8.25
C GLU A 165 -2.63 4.45 -8.60
N PHE A 166 -3.00 3.17 -8.61
CA PHE A 166 -4.38 2.76 -8.67
C PHE A 166 -4.77 2.15 -7.34
N ARG A 167 -5.86 2.68 -6.78
CA ARG A 167 -6.58 2.07 -5.67
C ARG A 167 -7.90 1.54 -6.21
N PHE A 168 -8.17 0.28 -5.91
CA PHE A 168 -9.45 -0.36 -6.17
C PHE A 168 -10.14 -0.63 -4.84
N THR A 169 -11.41 -0.26 -4.74
CA THR A 169 -12.23 -0.46 -3.55
C THR A 169 -13.51 -1.17 -3.96
N ARG A 170 -13.85 -2.24 -3.26
CA ARG A 170 -15.06 -3.01 -3.55
C ARG A 170 -16.28 -2.18 -3.17
N LYS A 171 -17.30 -2.16 -4.04
CA LYS A 171 -18.61 -1.60 -3.74
C LYS A 171 -19.26 -2.47 -2.67
N GLU A 172 -19.63 -1.88 -1.55
CA GLU A 172 -20.51 -2.54 -0.58
C GLU A 172 -21.90 -2.68 -1.23
N PHE A 173 -22.47 -3.90 -1.17
CA PHE A 173 -23.82 -4.19 -1.64
C PHE A 173 -24.85 -3.87 -0.57
#